data_AF-A0AA87MK25-F1
#
_entry.id   AF-A0AA87MK25-F1
#
_cell.length_a   1.000
_cell.length_b   1.000
_cell.length_c   1.000
_cell.angle_alpha   90.00
_cell.angle_beta   90.00
_cell.angle_gamma   90.00
#
_symmetry.space_group_name_H-M   'P 1'
#
loop_
_entity.id
_entity.type
_entity.pdbx_description
1 polymer ?
#
loop_
_entity_poly.entity_id
_entity_poly.type
_entity_poly.pdbx_seq_one_letter_code
_entity_poly.pdbx_strand_id
1 'polypeptide(L)'
;MKSDLGHLDIPEEIWKRLHPLLPKRKTNSKKGGRPRLDDRVAMAAIFYRVRTGIQWRYIPPMFGSKSTLHRRFQEWVASGVFDKIEKEALKLYERTVKIRTKRMASDGSFARAPKGGFHGSKPDGSRQKRP
;
A
#
# COMPACT_ATOMS: atom_id res chain seq x y z
N MET A 1 -0.74 23.23 -3.91
CA MET A 1 -1.38 23.13 -5.24
C MET A 1 -2.66 22.35 -5.05
N LYS A 2 -3.82 22.90 -5.40
CA LYS A 2 -5.08 22.13 -5.40
C LYS A 2 -4.96 21.09 -6.52
N SER A 3 -5.08 19.80 -6.21
CA SER A 3 -5.08 18.80 -7.27
C SER A 3 -6.47 18.74 -7.92
N ASP A 4 -6.49 18.35 -9.20
CA ASP A 4 -7.73 18.15 -9.96
C ASP A 4 -8.51 16.89 -9.53
N LEU A 5 -8.08 16.21 -8.44
CA LEU A 5 -8.66 14.96 -7.95
C LEU A 5 -9.87 15.17 -7.03
N GLY A 6 -10.18 16.42 -6.65
CA GLY A 6 -11.34 16.75 -5.82
C GLY A 6 -11.34 15.99 -4.48
N HIS A 7 -12.44 15.30 -4.17
CA HIS A 7 -12.59 14.52 -2.94
C HIS A 7 -11.69 13.28 -2.87
N LEU A 8 -11.10 12.87 -4.00
CA LEU A 8 -10.16 11.75 -4.07
C LEU A 8 -8.72 12.17 -3.75
N ASP A 9 -8.47 13.47 -3.62
CA ASP A 9 -7.19 13.99 -3.22
C ASP A 9 -6.92 13.79 -1.71
N ILE A 10 -5.64 13.84 -1.36
CA ILE A 10 -5.19 13.92 0.01
C ILE A 10 -5.37 15.37 0.50
N PRO A 11 -6.07 15.59 1.63
CA PRO A 11 -6.16 16.93 2.23
C PRO A 11 -4.78 17.54 2.45
N GLU A 12 -4.65 18.84 2.19
CA GLU A 12 -3.35 19.54 2.21
C GLU A 12 -2.59 19.34 3.52
N GLU A 13 -3.29 19.40 4.65
CA GLU A 13 -2.69 19.22 5.98
C GLU A 13 -2.16 17.81 6.23
N ILE A 14 -2.77 16.80 5.63
CA ILE A 14 -2.27 15.43 5.64
C ILE A 14 -1.08 15.31 4.69
N TRP A 15 -1.19 15.86 3.49
CA TRP A 15 -0.12 15.81 2.48
C TRP A 15 1.18 16.43 3.00
N LYS A 16 1.12 17.59 3.65
CA LYS A 16 2.29 18.25 4.27
C LYS A 16 3.03 17.36 5.26
N ARG A 17 2.33 16.44 5.95
CA ARG A 17 2.92 15.47 6.89
C ARG A 17 3.46 14.24 6.18
N LEU A 18 2.79 13.77 5.13
CA LEU A 18 3.20 12.58 4.38
C LEU A 18 4.38 12.84 3.45
N HIS A 19 4.39 13.98 2.77
CA HIS A 19 5.38 14.31 1.74
C HIS A 19 6.84 14.19 2.23
N PRO A 20 7.22 14.66 3.44
CA PRO A 20 8.59 14.48 3.96
C PRO A 20 9.01 13.03 4.21
N LEU A 21 8.07 12.09 4.33
CA LEU A 21 8.35 10.67 4.58
C LEU A 21 8.74 9.92 3.31
N LEU A 22 8.48 10.53 2.14
CA LEU A 22 8.78 9.96 0.84
C LEU A 22 10.29 9.89 0.59
N PRO A 23 10.77 8.86 -0.12
CA PRO A 23 12.17 8.79 -0.50
C PRO A 23 12.52 9.98 -1.38
N LYS A 24 13.72 10.55 -1.15
CA LYS A 24 14.23 11.64 -2.00
C LYS A 24 14.24 11.20 -3.46
N ARG A 25 13.66 12.03 -4.32
CA ARG A 25 13.61 11.80 -5.75
C ARG A 25 15.04 11.67 -6.28
N LYS A 26 15.40 10.50 -6.81
CA LYS A 26 16.66 10.32 -7.55
C LYS A 26 16.52 11.12 -8.86
N THR A 27 17.07 12.33 -8.90
CA THR A 27 17.10 13.19 -10.08
C THR A 27 18.18 12.72 -11.05
N ASN A 28 18.01 11.54 -11.65
CA ASN A 28 18.84 11.14 -12.78
C ASN A 28 18.29 11.78 -14.06
N SER A 29 18.32 13.12 -14.10
CA SER A 29 17.84 13.92 -15.24
C SER A 29 18.79 13.91 -16.44
N LYS A 30 19.88 13.14 -16.40
CA LYS A 30 20.87 13.11 -17.50
C LYS A 30 20.35 12.43 -18.78
N LYS A 31 19.27 11.66 -18.72
CA LYS A 31 18.63 11.05 -19.90
C LYS A 31 17.20 11.56 -20.01
N GLY A 32 16.92 12.33 -21.06
CA GLY A 32 15.59 12.83 -21.39
C GLY A 32 14.55 11.71 -21.40
N GLY A 33 13.41 11.95 -20.77
CA GLY A 33 12.32 10.99 -20.66
C GLY A 33 11.08 11.66 -20.09
N ARG A 34 9.92 10.99 -20.21
CA ARG A 34 8.64 11.51 -19.73
C ARG A 34 8.76 11.86 -18.23
N PRO A 35 8.30 13.06 -17.82
CA PRO A 35 8.29 13.45 -16.41
C PRO A 35 7.64 12.37 -15.54
N ARG A 36 8.23 12.15 -14.37
CA ARG A 36 7.72 11.19 -13.40
C ARG A 36 6.34 11.67 -12.91
N LEU A 37 5.38 10.74 -12.76
CA LEU A 37 4.07 11.05 -12.18
C LEU A 37 4.26 11.70 -10.81
N ASP A 38 3.47 12.75 -10.55
CA ASP A 38 3.47 13.47 -9.28
C ASP A 38 3.22 12.52 -8.09
N ASP A 39 3.97 12.74 -7.00
CA ASP A 39 3.93 11.86 -5.84
C ASP A 39 2.59 11.95 -5.10
N ARG A 40 1.92 13.11 -5.10
CA ARG A 40 0.60 13.29 -4.46
C ARG A 40 -0.45 12.50 -5.22
N VAL A 41 -0.44 12.59 -6.55
CA VAL A 41 -1.36 11.82 -7.41
C VAL A 41 -1.14 10.32 -7.23
N ALA A 42 0.12 9.87 -7.17
CA ALA A 42 0.43 8.46 -6.94
C ALA A 42 -0.05 7.98 -5.56
N MET A 43 0.16 8.77 -4.50
CA MET A 43 -0.30 8.45 -3.15
C MET A 43 -1.83 8.42 -3.06
N ALA A 44 -2.51 9.42 -3.64
CA ALA A 44 -3.97 9.46 -3.70
C ALA A 44 -4.55 8.22 -4.37
N ALA A 45 -3.96 7.78 -5.50
CA ALA A 45 -4.37 6.57 -6.20
C ALA A 45 -4.15 5.29 -5.38
N ILE A 46 -3.03 5.20 -4.64
CA ILE A 46 -2.73 4.07 -3.77
C ILE A 46 -3.74 4.02 -2.62
N PHE A 47 -4.03 5.15 -1.97
CA PHE A 47 -5.04 5.22 -0.91
C PHE A 47 -6.44 4.91 -1.43
N TYR A 48 -6.80 5.40 -2.62
CA TYR A 48 -8.05 5.03 -3.27
C TYR A 48 -8.16 3.52 -3.44
N ARG A 49 -7.11 2.88 -3.95
CA ARG A 49 -7.07 1.42 -4.10
C ARG A 49 -7.22 0.69 -2.76
N VAL A 50 -6.48 1.09 -1.73
CA VAL A 50 -6.53 0.45 -0.40
C VAL A 50 -7.90 0.62 0.24
N ARG A 51 -8.52 1.80 0.11
CA ARG A 51 -9.85 2.10 0.66
C ARG A 51 -10.97 1.31 -0.03
N THR A 52 -10.87 1.10 -1.34
CA THR A 52 -11.94 0.48 -2.15
C THR A 52 -11.72 -1.02 -2.40
N GLY A 53 -10.50 -1.52 -2.20
CA GLY A 53 -10.13 -2.92 -2.46
C GLY A 53 -10.05 -3.28 -3.95
N ILE A 54 -10.15 -2.32 -4.87
CA ILE A 54 -10.16 -2.62 -6.30
C ILE A 54 -8.81 -3.14 -6.80
N GLN A 55 -8.86 -3.91 -7.89
CA GLN A 55 -7.65 -4.35 -8.57
C GLN A 55 -6.95 -3.17 -9.27
N TRP A 56 -5.62 -3.23 -9.39
CA TRP A 56 -4.82 -2.19 -10.07
C TRP A 56 -5.32 -1.85 -11.48
N ARG A 57 -5.87 -2.83 -12.20
CA ARG A 57 -6.39 -2.65 -13.57
C ARG A 57 -7.63 -1.77 -13.66
N TYR A 58 -8.36 -1.62 -12.56
CA TYR A 58 -9.61 -0.86 -12.47
C TYR A 58 -9.45 0.50 -11.80
N ILE A 59 -8.22 0.90 -11.46
CA ILE A 59 -7.98 2.26 -10.94
C ILE A 59 -8.39 3.28 -12.02
N PRO A 60 -9.18 4.31 -11.67
CA PRO A 60 -9.59 5.35 -12.61
C PRO A 60 -8.41 5.95 -13.38
N PRO A 61 -8.50 6.06 -14.71
CA PRO A 61 -7.41 6.57 -15.54
C PRO A 61 -6.92 7.99 -15.19
N MET A 62 -7.77 8.80 -14.52
CA MET A 62 -7.42 10.13 -14.01
C MET A 62 -6.20 10.15 -13.08
N PHE A 63 -5.91 9.03 -12.40
CA PHE A 63 -4.72 8.91 -11.55
C PHE A 63 -3.43 8.60 -12.33
N GLY A 64 -3.54 8.26 -13.62
CA GLY A 64 -2.43 7.84 -14.47
C GLY A 64 -2.34 6.33 -14.66
N SER A 65 -1.23 5.88 -15.27
CA SER A 65 -1.08 4.48 -15.68
C SER A 65 -0.96 3.52 -14.48
N LYS A 66 -1.78 2.45 -14.50
CA LYS A 66 -1.75 1.35 -13.52
C LYS A 66 -0.36 0.79 -13.28
N SER A 67 0.46 0.64 -14.34
CA SER A 67 1.81 0.09 -14.23
C SER A 67 2.75 1.05 -13.49
N THR A 68 2.58 2.36 -13.71
CA THR A 68 3.33 3.39 -12.98
C THR A 68 2.94 3.40 -11.51
N LEU A 69 1.64 3.35 -11.21
CA LEU A 69 1.13 3.34 -9.83
C LEU A 69 1.60 2.10 -9.06
N HIS A 70 1.50 0.91 -9.66
CA HIS A 70 1.97 -0.32 -9.04
C HIS A 70 3.49 -0.28 -8.78
N ARG A 71 4.28 0.21 -9.75
CA ARG A 71 5.73 0.37 -9.55
C ARG A 71 6.06 1.35 -8.42
N ARG A 72 5.34 2.46 -8.32
CA ARG A 72 5.49 3.43 -7.22
C ARG A 72 5.15 2.81 -5.87
N PHE A 73 4.06 2.05 -5.81
CA PHE A 73 3.70 1.30 -4.61
C PHE A 73 4.83 0.37 -4.16
N GLN A 74 5.38 -0.45 -5.07
CA GLN A 74 6.49 -1.36 -4.75
C GLN A 74 7.76 -0.61 -4.30
N GLU A 75 8.11 0.51 -4.93
CA GLU A 75 9.22 1.37 -4.51
C GLU A 75 9.02 1.92 -3.09
N TRP A 76 7.81 2.31 -2.75
CA TRP A 76 7.46 2.84 -1.43
C TRP A 76 7.37 1.75 -0.35
N VAL A 77 6.93 0.54 -0.70
CA VAL A 77 7.03 -0.63 0.17
C VAL A 77 8.51 -0.92 0.48
N ALA A 78 9.34 -1.04 -0.56
CA ALA A 78 10.77 -1.36 -0.38
C ALA A 78 11.53 -0.27 0.40
N SER A 79 11.08 0.99 0.36
CA SER A 79 11.69 2.10 1.11
C SER A 79 11.07 2.36 2.49
N GLY A 80 10.13 1.50 2.92
CA GLY A 80 9.48 1.58 4.23
C GLY A 80 8.64 2.85 4.41
N VAL A 81 8.09 3.41 3.32
CA VAL A 81 7.25 4.61 3.38
C VAL A 81 5.99 4.33 4.20
N PHE A 82 5.33 3.20 3.98
CA PHE A 82 4.09 2.88 4.69
C PHE A 82 4.32 2.67 6.19
N ASP A 83 5.43 2.06 6.59
CA ASP A 83 5.81 1.92 8.00
C ASP A 83 6.04 3.30 8.68
N LYS A 84 6.62 4.25 7.94
CA LYS A 84 6.80 5.64 8.43
C LYS A 84 5.45 6.34 8.56
N ILE A 85 4.55 6.16 7.59
CA ILE A 85 3.20 6.72 7.62
C ILE A 85 2.41 6.17 8.80
N GLU A 86 2.47 4.85 9.03
CA GLU A 86 1.82 4.20 10.17
C GLU A 86 2.32 4.79 11.49
N LYS A 87 3.64 4.92 11.67
CA LYS A 87 4.21 5.53 12.88
C LYS A 87 3.75 6.97 13.09
N GLU A 88 3.70 7.78 12.04
CA GLU A 88 3.20 9.16 12.14
C GLU A 88 1.70 9.22 12.44
N ALA A 89 0.90 8.32 11.86
CA ALA A 89 -0.52 8.20 12.16
C ALA A 89 -0.73 7.80 13.63
N LEU A 90 0.00 6.80 14.14
CA LEU A 90 -0.09 6.36 15.53
C LEU A 90 0.24 7.50 16.51
N LYS A 91 1.31 8.26 16.26
CA LYS A 91 1.65 9.44 17.08
C LYS A 91 0.53 10.48 17.10
N LEU A 92 -0.14 10.69 15.96
CA LEU A 92 -1.27 11.61 15.88
C LEU A 92 -2.44 11.11 16.74
N TYR A 93 -2.80 9.84 16.60
CA TYR A 93 -3.89 9.21 17.37
C TYR A 93 -3.61 9.15 18.88
N GLU A 94 -2.36 8.89 19.30
CA GLU A 94 -1.97 8.94 20.70
C GLU A 94 -2.20 10.34 21.30
N ARG A 95 -1.89 11.40 20.55
CA ARG A 95 -2.08 12.80 21.00
C ARG A 95 -3.54 13.22 21.03
N THR A 96 -4.33 12.81 20.05
CA THR A 96 -5.72 13.28 19.90
C THR A 96 -6.73 12.42 20.63
N VAL A 97 -6.62 11.10 20.50
CA VAL A 97 -7.61 10.12 20.97
C VAL A 97 -7.10 9.34 22.20
N LYS A 98 -5.82 9.48 22.58
CA LYS A 98 -5.17 8.76 23.70
C LYS A 98 -5.30 7.24 23.59
N ILE A 99 -5.16 6.72 22.37
CA ILE A 99 -5.21 5.27 22.13
C ILE A 99 -4.05 4.58 22.86
N ARG A 100 -4.36 3.54 23.65
CA ARG A 100 -3.34 2.69 24.30
C ARG A 100 -2.72 1.74 23.29
N THR A 101 -1.72 2.20 22.54
CA THR A 101 -0.98 1.42 21.53
C THR A 101 -0.26 0.19 22.07
N LYS A 102 -0.03 0.11 23.40
CA LYS A 102 0.60 -1.05 24.07
C LYS A 102 -0.17 -2.37 23.94
N ARG A 103 -1.46 -2.34 23.56
CA ARG A 103 -2.27 -3.54 23.30
C ARG A 103 -3.08 -3.34 22.04
N MET A 104 -2.54 -3.77 20.91
CA MET A 104 -3.24 -3.79 19.62
C MET A 104 -3.26 -5.23 19.11
N ALA A 105 -4.44 -5.71 18.75
CA ALA A 105 -4.64 -6.98 18.05
C ALA A 105 -5.11 -6.66 16.63
N SER A 106 -4.59 -7.37 15.65
CA SER A 106 -5.00 -7.26 14.25
C SER A 106 -5.45 -8.64 13.79
N ASP A 107 -6.71 -8.77 13.38
CA ASP A 107 -7.25 -10.01 12.82
C ASP A 107 -7.27 -9.94 11.29
N GLY A 108 -6.83 -11.03 10.65
CA GLY A 108 -6.80 -11.17 9.21
C GLY A 108 -7.27 -12.55 8.81
N SER A 109 -8.11 -12.63 7.77
CA SER A 109 -8.52 -13.91 7.20
C SER A 109 -7.66 -14.21 5.97
N PHE A 110 -6.84 -15.26 6.05
CA PHE A 110 -6.09 -15.78 4.89
C PHE A 110 -6.88 -16.95 4.28
N ALA A 111 -7.37 -16.77 3.05
CA ALA A 111 -7.95 -17.87 2.27
C ALA A 111 -6.86 -18.49 1.39
N ARG A 112 -6.77 -19.83 1.36
CA ARG A 112 -5.93 -20.54 0.40
C ARG A 112 -6.45 -20.29 -1.02
N ALA A 113 -5.54 -20.03 -1.95
CA ALA A 113 -5.87 -19.97 -3.37
C ALA A 113 -6.41 -21.34 -3.83
N PRO A 114 -7.55 -21.40 -4.55
CA PRO A 114 -8.15 -22.67 -5.00
C PRO A 114 -7.24 -23.56 -5.87
N LYS A 115 -6.16 -22.99 -6.43
CA LYS A 115 -5.16 -23.69 -7.26
C LYS A 115 -3.76 -23.70 -6.64
N GLY A 116 -3.64 -23.68 -5.31
CA GLY A 116 -2.38 -23.92 -4.62
C GLY A 116 -1.97 -25.39 -4.71
N GLY A 117 -1.41 -25.80 -5.85
CA GLY A 117 -0.92 -27.16 -6.04
C GLY A 117 0.24 -27.47 -5.11
N PHE A 118 0.07 -28.48 -4.25
CA PHE A 118 1.18 -29.17 -3.60
C PHE A 118 1.69 -30.26 -4.55
N HIS A 119 2.85 -30.06 -5.17
CA HIS A 119 3.70 -31.20 -5.48
C HIS A 119 4.42 -31.57 -4.17
N GLY A 120 3.80 -32.46 -3.40
CA GLY A 120 4.32 -33.01 -2.16
C GLY A 120 3.74 -34.40 -1.98
N SER A 121 4.64 -35.38 -1.87
CA SER A 121 4.48 -36.84 -1.82
C SER A 121 3.16 -37.38 -1.23
N LYS A 122 2.61 -38.43 -1.86
CA LYS A 122 1.50 -39.22 -1.32
C LYS A 122 1.83 -39.68 0.12
N PRO A 123 0.93 -39.54 1.10
CA PRO A 123 1.10 -40.22 2.37
C PRO A 123 0.84 -41.72 2.19
N ASP A 124 1.81 -42.53 2.64
CA ASP A 124 1.72 -43.98 2.75
C ASP A 124 0.56 -44.37 3.69
N GLY A 125 -0.29 -45.27 3.18
CA GLY A 125 -1.59 -45.63 3.74
C GLY A 125 -1.52 -46.77 4.75
N SER A 126 -0.61 -46.72 5.73
CA SER A 126 -0.61 -47.68 6.84
C SER A 126 -0.94 -47.00 8.17
N ARG A 127 -2.24 -46.80 8.44
CA ARG A 127 -2.72 -46.61 9.81
C ARG A 127 -3.78 -47.67 10.13
N GLN A 128 -3.36 -48.59 10.98
CA GLN A 128 -4.11 -49.73 11.52
C GLN A 128 -5.52 -49.34 11.99
N LYS A 129 -6.51 -50.17 11.64
CA LYS A 129 -7.82 -50.16 12.29
C LYS A 129 -7.73 -50.81 13.66
N ARG A 130 -8.29 -50.13 14.67
CA ARG A 130 -8.68 -50.66 15.99
C ARG A 130 -9.90 -49.86 16.48
N PRO A 131 -10.76 -50.46 17.31
CA PRO A 131 -11.54 -51.68 17.11
C PRO A 131 -12.83 -51.43 16.31
#